data_AF-A0A3D3I057-F1
#
_entry.id   AF-A0A3D3I057-F1
#
_cell.length_a   1.000
_cell.length_b   1.000
_cell.length_c   1.000
_cell.angle_alpha   90.00
_cell.angle_beta   90.00
_cell.angle_gamma   90.00
#
_symmetry.space_group_name_H-M   'P 1'
#
loop_
_entity.id
_entity.type
_entity.pdbx_description
1 polymer ?
#
loop_
_entity_poly.entity_id
_entity_poly.type
_entity_poly.pdbx_seq_one_letter_code
_entity_poly.pdbx_strand_id
1 'polypeptide(L)'
;YKGKTIADVLEMTIEEATEFFAPIPKIHRKLVTLLDVGLGYIRMGQPATTLSGGEAQRVKLAEELSKRATGRTLYILDEPTTG
;
A
#
# COMPACT_ATOMS: atom_id res chain seq x y z
N TYR A 1 10.16 17.72 2.60
CA TYR A 1 11.23 16.70 2.78
C TYR A 1 11.83 16.41 1.41
N LYS A 2 13.16 16.36 1.23
CA LYS A 2 13.83 16.23 -0.10
C LYS A 2 13.25 17.16 -1.20
N GLY A 3 12.94 18.42 -0.86
CA GLY A 3 12.34 19.38 -1.81
C GLY A 3 10.87 19.14 -2.20
N LYS A 4 10.21 18.11 -1.65
CA LYS A 4 8.79 17.80 -1.88
C LYS A 4 7.91 18.32 -0.73
N THR A 5 6.77 18.92 -1.09
CA THR A 5 5.67 19.27 -0.19
C THR A 5 4.82 18.04 0.14
N ILE A 6 3.89 18.16 1.08
CA ILE A 6 2.96 17.07 1.39
C ILE A 6 2.01 16.78 0.21
N ALA A 7 1.61 17.81 -0.54
CA ALA A 7 0.80 17.65 -1.74
C ALA A 7 1.56 16.85 -2.80
N ASP A 8 2.84 17.16 -3.02
CA ASP A 8 3.66 16.41 -3.98
C ASP A 8 3.81 14.94 -3.58
N VAL A 9 3.87 14.64 -2.27
CA VAL A 9 3.94 13.26 -1.77
C VAL A 9 2.61 12.53 -1.97
N LEU A 10 1.48 13.20 -1.78
CA LEU A 10 0.15 12.62 -2.01
C LEU A 10 -0.10 12.31 -3.49
N GLU A 11 0.56 13.04 -4.40
CA GLU A 11 0.48 12.79 -5.84
C GLU A 11 1.41 11.67 -6.33
N MET A 12 2.38 11.22 -5.52
CA MET A 12 3.24 10.08 -5.87
C MET A 12 2.43 8.79 -5.94
N THR A 13 2.76 7.95 -6.91
CA THR A 13 2.37 6.54 -6.90
C THR A 13 2.99 5.80 -5.71
N ILE A 14 2.42 4.67 -5.30
CA ILE A 14 3.01 3.82 -4.26
C ILE A 14 4.43 3.40 -4.65
N GLU A 15 4.67 3.10 -5.93
CA GLU A 15 6.00 2.74 -6.45
C GLU A 15 7.02 3.86 -6.25
N GLU A 16 6.72 5.07 -6.72
CA GLU A 16 7.58 6.25 -6.54
C GLU A 16 7.79 6.57 -5.05
N ALA A 17 6.71 6.50 -4.25
CA ALA A 17 6.78 6.75 -2.81
C ALA A 17 7.67 5.71 -2.11
N THR A 18 7.65 4.45 -2.55
CA THR A 18 8.50 3.40 -1.99
C THR A 18 9.97 3.75 -2.18
N GLU A 19 10.38 4.09 -3.39
CA GLU A 19 11.76 4.50 -3.67
C GLU A 19 12.13 5.78 -2.89
N PHE A 20 11.24 6.77 -2.89
CA PHE A 20 11.47 8.05 -2.23
C PHE A 20 11.68 7.92 -0.72
N PHE A 21 10.91 7.03 -0.08
CA PHE A 21 10.95 6.74 1.36
C PHE A 21 11.82 5.53 1.74
N ALA A 22 12.59 4.94 0.82
CA ALA A 22 13.54 3.86 1.12
C ALA A 22 14.47 4.13 2.33
N PRO A 23 14.97 5.37 2.55
CA PRO A 23 15.77 5.69 3.73
C PRO A 23 15.00 5.72 5.07
N ILE A 24 13.67 5.58 5.06
CA ILE A 24 12.80 5.62 6.25
C ILE A 24 12.14 4.24 6.43
N PRO A 25 12.79 3.30 7.15
CA PRO A 25 12.35 1.89 7.20
C PRO A 25 10.91 1.68 7.64
N LYS A 26 10.41 2.52 8.57
CA LYS A 26 9.03 2.45 9.06
C LYS A 26 7.98 2.73 7.99
N ILE A 27 8.28 3.66 7.07
CA ILE A 27 7.39 4.02 5.95
C ILE A 27 7.60 3.02 4.82
N HIS A 28 8.86 2.80 4.42
CA HIS A 28 9.23 1.87 3.35
C HIS A 28 8.57 0.50 3.51
N ARG A 29 8.61 -0.09 4.71
CA ARG A 29 8.00 -1.40 4.97
C ARG A 29 6.49 -1.45 4.66
N LYS A 30 5.75 -0.38 4.91
CA LYS A 30 4.31 -0.30 4.62
C LYS A 30 4.04 -0.14 3.12
N LEU A 31 4.90 0.61 2.43
CA LEU A 31 4.76 0.83 0.99
C LEU A 31 5.13 -0.42 0.19
N VAL A 32 6.17 -1.15 0.61
CA VAL A 32 6.52 -2.47 0.03
C VAL A 32 5.34 -3.44 0.11
N THR A 33 4.63 -3.52 1.25
CA THR A 33 3.46 -4.40 1.33
C THR A 33 2.33 -4.02 0.37
N LEU A 34 2.19 -2.74 0.00
CA LEU A 34 1.24 -2.29 -1.02
C LEU A 34 1.72 -2.65 -2.44
N LEU A 35 3.04 -2.59 -2.69
CA LEU A 35 3.63 -3.06 -3.94
C LEU A 35 3.47 -4.58 -4.12
N ASP A 36 3.71 -5.36 -3.07
CA ASP A 36 3.63 -6.82 -3.09
C ASP A 36 2.22 -7.33 -3.44
N VAL A 37 1.18 -6.57 -3.09
CA VAL A 37 -0.22 -6.87 -3.47
C VAL A 37 -0.62 -6.27 -4.82
N GLY A 38 0.31 -5.63 -5.54
CA GLY A 38 0.09 -5.11 -6.89
C GLY A 38 -0.62 -3.75 -6.96
N LEU A 39 -0.48 -2.89 -5.94
CA LEU A 39 -1.07 -1.54 -5.91
C LEU A 39 -0.06 -0.43 -6.24
N GLY A 40 1.04 -0.76 -6.90
CA GLY A 40 2.13 0.19 -7.21
C GLY A 40 1.70 1.45 -7.95
N TYR A 41 0.70 1.32 -8.83
CA TYR A 41 0.21 2.42 -9.70
C TYR A 41 -0.75 3.40 -9.00
N ILE A 42 -1.25 3.07 -7.80
CA ILE A 42 -2.19 3.93 -7.07
C ILE A 42 -1.44 5.11 -6.47
N ARG A 43 -2.07 6.29 -6.44
CA ARG A 43 -1.49 7.48 -5.77
C ARG A 43 -1.70 7.42 -4.27
N MET A 44 -0.71 7.89 -3.51
CA MET A 44 -0.74 7.98 -2.03
C MET A 44 -1.99 8.70 -1.49
N GLY A 45 -2.45 9.74 -2.19
CA GLY A 45 -3.63 10.53 -1.85
C GLY A 45 -4.91 10.17 -2.61
N GLN A 46 -4.93 9.04 -3.33
CA GLN A 46 -6.11 8.64 -4.10
C GLN A 46 -7.32 8.48 -3.15
N PRO A 47 -8.45 9.16 -3.42
CA PRO A 47 -9.63 9.04 -2.57
C PRO A 47 -10.11 7.58 -2.50
N ALA A 48 -10.40 7.08 -1.30
CA ALA A 48 -10.84 5.68 -1.12
C ALA A 48 -12.13 5.35 -1.90
N THR A 49 -12.97 6.35 -2.18
CA THR A 49 -14.20 6.21 -2.97
C THR A 49 -13.98 5.93 -4.45
N THR A 50 -12.76 6.13 -4.97
CA THR A 50 -12.43 5.87 -6.38
C THR A 50 -11.72 4.53 -6.60
N LEU A 51 -11.46 3.78 -5.54
CA LEU A 51 -10.88 2.44 -5.61
C LEU A 51 -11.94 1.43 -6.09
N SER A 52 -11.54 0.55 -7.01
CA SER A 52 -12.31 -0.65 -7.34
C SER A 52 -12.42 -1.58 -6.13
N GLY A 53 -13.40 -2.49 -6.17
CA GLY A 53 -13.58 -3.49 -5.11
C GLY A 53 -12.32 -4.33 -4.87
N GLY A 54 -11.66 -4.78 -5.95
CA GLY A 54 -10.42 -5.55 -5.87
C GLY A 54 -9.24 -4.74 -5.33
N GLU A 55 -9.15 -3.44 -5.60
CA GLU A 55 -8.13 -2.57 -4.99
C GLU A 55 -8.38 -2.38 -3.50
N ALA A 56 -9.62 -2.11 -3.10
CA ALA A 56 -9.98 -1.97 -1.68
C ALA A 56 -9.67 -3.25 -0.88
N GLN A 57 -9.92 -4.42 -1.48
CA GLN A 57 -9.58 -5.71 -0.88
C GLN A 57 -8.06 -5.89 -0.73
N ARG A 58 -7.28 -5.53 -1.75
CA ARG A 58 -5.81 -5.59 -1.71
C ARG A 58 -5.22 -4.60 -0.70
N VAL A 59 -5.79 -3.40 -0.53
CA VAL A 59 -5.37 -2.46 0.52
C VAL A 59 -5.55 -3.07 1.91
N LYS A 60 -6.70 -3.71 2.15
CA LYS A 60 -6.98 -4.41 3.41
C LYS A 60 -6.02 -5.58 3.64
N LEU A 61 -5.70 -6.34 2.59
CA LEU A 61 -4.71 -7.41 2.65
C LEU A 61 -3.32 -6.88 2.98
N ALA A 62 -2.87 -5.80 2.34
CA ALA A 62 -1.58 -5.17 2.62
C ALA A 62 -1.48 -4.66 4.07
N GLU A 63 -2.57 -4.10 4.60
CA GLU A 63 -2.63 -3.68 6.01
C GLU A 63 -2.37 -4.87 6.95
N GLU A 64 -3.04 -5.99 6.71
CA GLU A 64 -2.86 -7.20 7.50
C GLU A 64 -1.45 -7.79 7.38
N LEU A 65 -0.89 -7.86 6.17
CA LEU A 65 0.47 -8.33 5.92
C LEU A 65 1.55 -7.42 6.54
N SER A 66 1.25 -6.13 6.71
CA SER A 66 2.18 -5.19 7.34
C SER A 66 2.33 -5.42 8.85
N LYS A 67 1.36 -6.10 9.49
CA LYS A 67 1.40 -6.42 10.92
C LYS A 67 2.48 -7.46 11.21
N ARG A 68 3.04 -7.41 12.43
CA ARG A 68 4.03 -8.41 12.85
C ARG A 68 3.32 -9.75 13.00
N ALA A 69 3.67 -10.72 12.16
CA ALA A 69 3.12 -12.07 12.27
C ALA A 69 3.40 -12.65 13.66
N THR A 70 2.34 -13.03 14.37
CA THR A 70 2.41 -13.73 15.66
C THR A 70 2.46 -15.26 15.48
N GLY A 71 2.41 -15.74 14.22
CA GLY A 71 2.40 -17.16 13.86
C GLY A 71 1.05 -17.86 14.09
N ARG A 72 0.01 -17.14 14.51
CA ARG A 72 -1.29 -17.71 14.92
C ARG A 72 -2.48 -17.11 14.15
N THR A 73 -2.23 -16.55 12.97
CA THR A 73 -3.26 -15.87 12.16
C THR A 73 -3.46 -16.62 10.86
N LEU A 74 -4.70 -17.08 10.61
CA LEU A 74 -5.13 -17.66 9.34
C LEU A 74 -5.92 -16.59 8.59
N TYR A 75 -5.46 -16.23 7.40
CA TYR A 75 -6.18 -15.34 6.50
C TYR A 75 -7.01 -16.19 5.53
N ILE A 76 -8.34 -16.02 5.57
CA ILE A 76 -9.26 -16.59 4.59
C ILE A 76 -9.70 -15.45 3.68
N LEU A 77 -9.42 -15.57 2.39
CA LEU A 77 -9.91 -14.67 1.36
C LEU A 77 -10.94 -15.42 0.54
N ASP A 78 -12.16 -14.91 0.51
CA ASP A 78 -13.20 -15.38 -0.40
C ASP A 78 -13.04 -14.62 -1.73
N GLU A 79 -12.89 -15.38 -2.83
CA GLU A 79 -12.62 -14.90 -4.19
C GLU A 79 -11.61 -13.74 -4.35
N PRO A 80 -10.30 -13.93 -4.03
CA PRO A 80 -9.30 -12.86 -4.17
C PRO A 80 -8.96 -12.50 -5.63
N THR A 81 -9.46 -13.24 -6.61
CA THR A 81 -9.16 -13.06 -8.04
C THR A 81 -10.23 -12.26 -8.80
N THR A 82 -11.29 -11.81 -8.14
CA THR A 82 -12.36 -11.04 -8.82
C THR A 82 -11.89 -9.59 -9.02
N GLY A 83 -11.15 -9.39 -10.11
CA GLY A 83 -10.55 -8.14 -10.58
C GLY A 83 -9.58 -8.41 -11.72
#